data_AF-A0A933GBE2-F1
#
_entry.id   AF-A0A933GBE2-F1
#
_cell.length_a   1.000
_cell.length_b   1.000
_cell.length_c   1.000
_cell.angle_alpha   90.00
_cell.angle_beta   90.00
_cell.angle_gamma   90.00
#
_symmetry.space_group_name_H-M   'P 1'
#
loop_
_entity.id
_entity.type
_entity.pdbx_description
1 polymer ?
#
loop_
_entity_poly.entity_id
_entity_poly.type
_entity_poly.pdbx_seq_one_letter_code
_entity_poly.pdbx_strand_id
1 'polypeptide(L)' 'MSARPDLCQRVGVRAYPTWIVGGVSYEGVLSLDRLAEVSRFGALPPR' A
#
# COMPACT_ATOMS: atom_id res chain seq x y z
N MET A 1 10.77 -20.69 3.08
CA MET A 1 10.09 -19.49 2.53
C MET A 1 8.60 -19.71 2.70
N SER A 2 7.95 -19.02 3.64
CA SER A 2 6.55 -19.31 4.02
C SER A 2 5.63 -18.21 3.50
N ALA A 3 5.06 -18.41 2.31
CA ALA A 3 4.02 -17.55 1.78
C ALA A 3 2.80 -17.54 2.70
N ARG A 4 2.06 -16.43 2.73
CA ARG A 4 0.85 -16.23 3.56
C ARG A 4 -0.35 -15.78 2.72
N PRO A 5 -0.83 -16.63 1.79
CA PRO A 5 -1.96 -16.29 0.91
C PRO A 5 -3.25 -16.01 1.70
N ASP A 6 -3.38 -16.57 2.90
CA ASP A 6 -4.49 -16.32 3.82
C ASP A 6 -4.62 -14.85 4.21
N LEU A 7 -3.49 -14.14 4.37
CA LEU A 7 -3.52 -12.70 4.64
C LEU A 7 -4.06 -11.90 3.45
N CYS A 8 -3.61 -12.23 2.24
CA CYS A 8 -4.03 -11.57 1.01
C CYS A 8 -5.54 -11.74 0.75
N GLN A 9 -6.06 -12.96 0.96
CA GLN A 9 -7.48 -13.27 0.80
C GLN A 9 -8.34 -12.53 1.83
N ARG A 10 -7.92 -12.51 3.11
CA ARG A 10 -8.67 -11.84 4.19
C ARG A 10 -8.87 -10.35 3.95
N VAL A 11 -7.91 -9.68 3.31
CA VAL A 11 -7.99 -8.24 3.00
C VAL A 11 -8.47 -7.94 1.58
N GLY A 12 -8.86 -8.97 0.82
CA GLY A 12 -9.46 -8.80 -0.51
C GLY A 12 -8.49 -8.36 -1.61
N VAL A 13 -7.23 -8.79 -1.58
CA VAL A 13 -6.28 -8.54 -2.69
C VAL A 13 -6.78 -9.25 -3.95
N ARG A 14 -7.02 -8.48 -5.03
CA ARG A 14 -7.50 -9.00 -6.32
C ARG A 14 -6.43 -9.03 -7.42
N ALA A 15 -5.43 -8.16 -7.31
CA ALA A 15 -4.37 -8.01 -8.30
C ALA A 15 -3.01 -7.81 -7.60
N TYR A 16 -1.93 -8.10 -8.32
CA TYR A 16 -0.57 -7.86 -7.84
C TYR A 16 0.15 -6.87 -8.76
N PRO A 17 0.93 -5.92 -8.21
CA PRO A 17 1.01 -5.60 -6.77
C PRO A 17 -0.26 -4.89 -6.27
N THR A 18 -0.48 -4.93 -4.95
CA THR A 18 -1.49 -4.11 -4.23
C THR A 18 -0.82 -3.49 -3.01
N TRP A 19 -1.09 -2.21 -2.78
CA TRP A 19 -0.60 -1.43 -1.65
C TRP A 19 -1.76 -1.13 -0.70
N ILE A 20 -1.61 -1.39 0.59
CA ILE A 20 -2.56 -0.97 1.61
C ILE A 20 -1.86 0.07 2.49
N VAL A 21 -2.19 1.35 2.31
CA VAL A 21 -1.54 2.49 2.99
C VAL A 21 -2.61 3.32 3.69
N GLY A 22 -2.47 3.54 5.00
CA GLY A 22 -3.48 4.27 5.79
C GLY A 22 -4.86 3.63 5.79
N GLY A 23 -4.95 2.31 5.56
CA GLY A 23 -6.21 1.57 5.43
C GLY A 23 -6.85 1.64 4.04
N VAL A 24 -6.25 2.35 3.08
CA VAL A 24 -6.74 2.47 1.70
C VAL A 24 -5.96 1.52 0.79
N SER A 25 -6.67 0.81 -0.09
CA SER A 25 -6.08 -0.10 -1.07
C SER A 25 -5.83 0.59 -2.41
N TYR A 26 -4.65 0.37 -2.98
CA TYR A 26 -4.24 0.84 -4.30
C TYR A 26 -3.67 -0.33 -5.11
N GLU A 27 -4.31 -0.66 -6.23
CA GLU A 27 -3.89 -1.76 -7.11
C GLU A 27 -2.93 -1.26 -8.20
N GLY A 28 -1.98 -2.11 -8.59
CA GLY A 28 -1.02 -1.82 -9.65
C GLY A 28 0.28 -1.19 -9.16
N VAL A 29 1.20 -0.98 -10.11
CA VAL A 29 2.49 -0.33 -9.84
C VAL A 29 2.27 1.16 -9.60
N LEU A 30 2.80 1.68 -8.50
CA LEU A 30 2.77 3.10 -8.17
C LEU A 30 4.18 3.70 -8.28
N SER A 31 4.27 4.95 -8.73
CA SER A 31 5.53 5.71 -8.68
C SER A 31 5.90 6.02 -7.23
N LEU A 32 7.19 6.33 -7.00
CA LEU A 32 7.67 6.75 -5.68
C LEU A 32 6.96 8.02 -5.19
N ASP A 33 6.72 8.99 -6.08
CA ASP A 33 5.99 10.22 -5.74
C ASP A 33 4.57 9.91 -5.25
N ARG A 34 3.88 8.98 -5.93
CA ARG A 34 2.53 8.57 -5.53
C ARG A 34 2.55 7.85 -4.19
N LEU A 35 3.53 6.99 -3.96
CA LEU A 35 3.71 6.32 -2.66
C LEU A 35 4.00 7.33 -1.55
N ALA A 36 4.81 8.36 -1.81
CA ALA A 36 5.11 9.41 -0.84
C ALA A 36 3.86 10.21 -0.47
N GLU A 37 3.04 10.59 -1.45
CA GLU A 37 1.76 11.26 -1.24
C GLU A 37 0.81 10.45 -0.36
N VAL A 38 0.54 9.18 -0.71
CA VAL A 38 -0.45 8.35 0.01
C VAL A 38 0.04 7.90 1.38
N SER A 39 1.36 7.81 1.59
CA SER A 39 1.96 7.51 2.90
C SER A 39 2.22 8.74 3.76
N ARG A 40 2.02 9.95 3.21
CA ARG A 40 2.43 11.22 3.82
C ARG A 40 3.92 11.27 4.15
N PHE A 41 4.72 10.51 3.43
CA PHE A 41 6.16 10.52 3.58
C PHE A 41 6.72 11.83 3.00
N GLY A 42 7.48 12.57 3.81
CA GLY A 42 8.05 13.86 3.43
C GLY A 42 7.16 15.08 3.73
N ALA A 43 5.90 14.89 4.13
CA ALA A 43 5.12 15.96 4.75
C ALA A 43 5.68 16.19 6.17
N LEU A 44 6.62 17.13 6.33
CA LEU A 44 7.03 17.59 7.65
C LEU A 44 5.76 18.01 8.43
N PRO A 45 5.54 17.52 9.66
CA PRO A 45 4.43 18.00 10.48
C PRO A 45 4.57 19.52 10.65
N PRO A 46 3.44 20.28 10.68
CA PRO A 46 3.49 21.71 10.94
C PRO A 46 4.20 21.97 12.28
N ARG A 47 5.14 22.95 12.27
CA ARG A 47 5.84 23.43 13.48
C ARG A 47 4.89 24.19 14.40
#